data_AF-A0A2V7L512-F1
#
_entry.id   AF-A0A2V7L512-F1
#
_cell.length_a   1.000
_cell.length_b   1.000
_cell.length_c   1.000
_cell.angle_alpha   90.00
_cell.angle_beta   90.00
_cell.angle_gamma   90.00
#
_symmetry.space_group_name_H-M   'P 1'
#
loop_
_entity.id
_entity.type
_entity.pdbx_description
1 polymer ?
#
loop_
_entity_poly.entity_id
_entity_poly.type
_entity_poly.pdbx_seq_one_letter_code
_entity_poly.pdbx_strand_id
1 'polypeptide(L)'
;MGRRSGESIARARGLFTQAIERDPVYAAAYAGLGYSYIGMAYYWVMPSREAYPLAEAAARRALQIDSTLGFAQALVAEATASFHRRWAAAEPLFRRALELDPNDPEPHQMFGVYLRTLGRFDEAEAEMRRAVELDPLTRHFSYQLGRVLACAGRPADAAVQFAKQLALDSIYPPAHYELAKALASQGDYDSALNELTRGARQWGDTTFGRLIRGSRGSAGYSAARLLGASRSLERLRARAERGFVPPAAFAREYILLGQREESMALLQRAFDEGDVNLAAAVSCEPEYAPLRADPRFRDLRRRMGL
;
A
#
# COMPACT_ATOMS: atom_id res chain seq x y z
N MET A 1 20.38 -2.64 -4.17
CA MET A 1 19.19 -2.42 -3.31
C MET A 1 18.28 -3.64 -3.39
N GLY A 2 17.84 -4.17 -2.25
CA GLY A 2 17.04 -5.40 -2.17
C GLY A 2 15.57 -5.19 -2.52
N ARG A 3 14.93 -6.22 -3.06
CA ARG A 3 13.49 -6.25 -3.33
C ARG A 3 12.72 -6.24 -2.00
N ARG A 4 11.82 -5.27 -1.79
CA ARG A 4 10.93 -5.25 -0.60
C ARG A 4 9.92 -6.40 -0.68
N SER A 5 10.18 -7.46 0.07
CA SER A 5 9.33 -8.62 0.33
C SER A 5 9.25 -8.89 1.84
N GLY A 6 8.29 -9.70 2.28
CA GLY A 6 8.19 -10.12 3.69
C GLY A 6 9.50 -10.74 4.23
N GLU A 7 10.19 -11.54 3.43
CA GLU A 7 11.51 -12.11 3.78
C GLU A 7 12.60 -11.05 3.91
N SER A 8 12.66 -10.10 2.98
CA SER A 8 13.64 -9.01 3.04
C SER A 8 13.44 -8.13 4.28
N ILE A 9 12.18 -7.93 4.68
CA ILE A 9 11.81 -7.13 5.85
C ILE A 9 12.12 -7.89 7.14
N ALA A 10 11.84 -9.20 7.19
CA ALA A 10 12.24 -10.05 8.30
C ALA A 10 13.76 -10.06 8.51
N ARG A 11 14.53 -10.08 7.41
CA ARG A 11 15.98 -9.95 7.44
C ARG A 11 16.42 -8.56 7.92
N ALA A 12 15.81 -7.49 7.41
CA ALA A 12 16.12 -6.12 7.82
C ALA A 12 15.87 -5.93 9.32
N ARG A 13 14.73 -6.40 9.85
CA ARG A 13 14.44 -6.43 11.29
C ARG A 13 15.58 -7.06 12.08
N GLY A 14 16.03 -8.25 11.67
CA GLY A 14 17.13 -8.96 12.36
C GLY A 14 18.45 -8.18 12.35
N LEU A 15 18.78 -7.52 11.24
CA LEU A 15 19.99 -6.69 11.14
C LEU A 15 19.91 -5.46 12.05
N PHE A 16 18.76 -4.78 12.11
CA PHE A 16 18.58 -3.65 13.01
C PHE A 16 18.61 -4.08 14.48
N THR A 17 18.01 -5.23 14.82
CA THR A 17 18.12 -5.79 16.17
C THR A 17 19.57 -6.05 16.55
N GLN A 18 20.37 -6.68 15.69
CA GLN A 18 21.80 -6.91 15.94
C GLN A 18 22.60 -5.61 16.07
N ALA A 19 22.26 -4.59 15.28
CA ALA A 19 22.90 -3.28 15.38
C ALA A 19 22.61 -2.62 16.75
N ILE A 20 21.37 -2.71 17.22
CA ILE A 20 20.96 -2.20 18.55
C ILE A 20 21.63 -2.98 19.69
N GLU A 21 21.78 -4.29 19.57
CA GLU A 21 22.47 -5.11 20.58
C GLU A 21 23.95 -4.73 20.71
N ARG A 22 24.59 -4.34 19.60
CA ARG A 22 25.99 -3.90 19.59
C ARG A 22 26.15 -2.44 20.00
N ASP A 23 25.21 -1.59 19.60
CA ASP A 23 25.18 -0.17 19.92
C ASP A 23 23.75 0.26 20.34
N PRO A 24 23.45 0.22 21.65
CA PRO A 24 22.13 0.60 22.18
C PRO A 24 21.77 2.07 22.02
N VAL A 25 22.70 2.93 21.60
CA VAL A 25 22.46 4.35 21.31
C VAL A 25 22.46 4.65 19.81
N TYR A 26 22.36 3.62 18.95
CA TYR A 26 22.24 3.83 17.52
C TYR A 26 20.80 4.17 17.08
N ALA A 27 20.43 5.45 17.15
CA ALA A 27 19.08 5.94 16.87
C ALA A 27 18.51 5.48 15.50
N ALA A 28 19.32 5.54 14.44
CA ALA A 28 18.88 5.16 13.10
C ALA A 28 18.49 3.67 13.00
N ALA A 29 19.13 2.78 13.77
CA ALA A 29 18.74 1.37 13.80
C ALA A 29 17.37 1.16 14.43
N TYR A 30 17.02 1.94 15.46
CA TYR A 30 15.67 1.92 16.03
C TYR A 30 14.62 2.43 15.02
N ALA A 31 14.90 3.49 14.27
CA ALA A 31 14.00 3.95 13.21
C ALA A 31 13.82 2.90 12.10
N GLY A 32 14.92 2.28 11.64
CA GLY A 32 14.88 1.19 10.67
C GLY A 32 14.13 -0.05 11.18
N LEU A 33 14.26 -0.37 12.47
CA LEU A 33 13.47 -1.42 13.13
C LEU A 33 11.99 -1.08 13.13
N GLY A 34 11.63 0.17 13.48
CA GLY A 34 10.26 0.64 13.47
C GLY A 34 9.61 0.56 12.09
N TYR A 35 10.32 1.01 11.07
CA TYR A 35 9.89 0.90 9.67
C TYR A 35 9.74 -0.55 9.21
N SER A 36 10.61 -1.44 9.68
CA SER A 36 10.51 -2.87 9.38
C SER A 36 9.21 -3.47 9.92
N TYR A 37 8.75 -3.07 11.11
CA TYR A 37 7.47 -3.51 11.65
C TYR A 37 6.28 -2.99 10.82
N ILE A 38 6.27 -1.72 10.41
CA ILE A 38 5.25 -1.19 9.47
C ILE A 38 5.24 -2.01 8.17
N GLY A 39 6.43 -2.31 7.63
CA GLY A 39 6.58 -3.19 6.47
C GLY A 39 5.98 -4.58 6.70
N MET A 40 6.18 -5.19 7.88
CA MET A 40 5.60 -6.49 8.20
C MET A 40 4.06 -6.46 8.19
N ALA A 41 3.44 -5.36 8.64
CA ALA A 41 2.00 -5.17 8.51
C ALA A 41 1.56 -5.05 7.04
N TYR A 42 2.25 -4.20 6.28
CA TYR A 42 1.93 -3.96 4.87
C TYR A 42 2.05 -5.21 3.99
N TYR A 43 3.06 -6.06 4.25
CA TYR A 43 3.31 -7.29 3.50
C TYR A 43 2.68 -8.56 4.11
N TRP A 44 1.75 -8.39 5.06
CA TRP A 44 0.98 -9.47 5.70
C TRP A 44 1.87 -10.54 6.34
N VAL A 45 2.97 -10.10 6.95
CA VAL A 45 3.85 -10.91 7.79
C VAL A 45 3.37 -10.89 9.24
N MET A 46 2.81 -9.76 9.68
CA MET A 46 2.34 -9.53 11.05
C MET A 46 1.03 -8.72 11.02
N PRO A 47 0.05 -9.01 11.89
CA PRO A 47 -1.14 -8.17 12.00
C PRO A 47 -0.80 -6.74 12.44
N SER A 48 -1.55 -5.76 11.94
CA SER A 48 -1.33 -4.34 12.24
C SER A 48 -1.38 -4.03 13.75
N ARG A 49 -2.26 -4.72 14.49
CA ARG A 49 -2.38 -4.61 15.96
C ARG A 49 -1.13 -5.03 16.73
N GLU A 50 -0.30 -5.88 16.15
CA GLU A 50 0.96 -6.31 16.76
C GLU A 50 2.13 -5.45 16.26
N ALA A 51 2.15 -5.17 14.95
CA ALA A 51 3.24 -4.45 14.31
C ALA A 51 3.33 -2.98 14.71
N TYR A 52 2.21 -2.25 14.74
CA TYR A 52 2.24 -0.79 14.94
C TYR A 52 2.68 -0.36 16.35
N PRO A 53 2.26 -1.04 17.44
CA PRO A 53 2.81 -0.74 18.76
C PRO A 53 4.34 -0.91 18.83
N LEU A 54 4.88 -1.95 18.18
CA LEU A 54 6.33 -2.18 18.11
C LEU A 54 7.02 -1.12 17.25
N ALA A 55 6.40 -0.75 16.13
CA ALA A 55 6.90 0.30 15.24
C ALA A 55 7.00 1.64 15.96
N GLU A 56 5.93 2.04 16.66
CA GLU A 56 5.86 3.29 17.40
C GLU A 56 6.84 3.30 18.57
N ALA A 57 6.94 2.21 19.33
CA ALA A 57 7.89 2.10 20.43
C ALA A 57 9.35 2.27 19.96
N ALA A 58 9.72 1.62 18.85
CA ALA A 58 11.04 1.74 18.26
C ALA A 58 11.30 3.18 17.75
N ALA A 59 10.34 3.78 17.04
CA ALA A 59 10.46 5.15 16.55
C ALA A 59 10.60 6.17 17.71
N ARG A 60 9.80 6.02 18.77
CA ARG A 60 9.93 6.88 19.97
C ARG A 60 11.26 6.68 20.68
N ARG A 61 11.79 5.46 20.72
CA ARG A 61 13.13 5.21 21.26
C ARG A 61 14.21 5.88 20.44
N ALA A 62 14.11 5.85 19.10
CA ALA A 62 15.00 6.58 18.22
C ALA A 62 15.00 8.09 18.55
N LEU A 63 13.83 8.69 18.72
CA LEU A 63 13.68 10.12 19.06
C LEU A 63 14.17 10.49 20.47
N GLN A 64 14.15 9.55 21.43
CA GLN A 64 14.76 9.77 22.75
C GLN A 64 16.28 9.86 22.69
N ILE A 65 16.89 9.14 21.75
CA ILE A 65 18.35 9.12 21.55
C ILE A 65 18.75 10.31 20.67
N ASP A 66 18.04 10.51 19.57
CA ASP A 66 18.23 11.60 18.62
C ASP A 66 16.89 12.21 18.22
N SER A 67 16.54 13.32 18.86
CA SER A 67 15.31 14.06 18.60
C SER A 67 15.26 14.76 17.23
N THR A 68 16.39 14.78 16.50
CA THR A 68 16.48 15.41 15.17
C THR A 68 16.23 14.44 14.02
N LEU A 69 16.02 13.15 14.31
CA LEU A 69 15.81 12.14 13.29
C LEU A 69 14.41 12.25 12.65
N GLY A 70 14.32 13.02 11.56
CA GLY A 70 13.07 13.27 10.82
C GLY A 70 12.34 11.99 10.42
N PHE A 71 13.06 10.96 9.98
CA PHE A 71 12.46 9.67 9.66
C PHE A 71 11.69 9.04 10.83
N ALA A 72 12.26 9.03 12.04
CA ALA A 72 11.58 8.49 13.21
C ALA A 72 10.33 9.29 13.59
N GLN A 73 10.38 10.62 13.40
CA GLN A 73 9.22 11.49 13.59
C GLN A 73 8.08 11.13 12.61
N ALA A 74 8.39 10.84 11.34
CA ALA A 74 7.42 10.40 10.34
C ALA A 74 6.78 9.04 10.70
N LEU A 75 7.54 8.10 11.29
CA LEU A 75 7.00 6.82 11.76
C LEU A 75 5.98 7.00 12.90
N VAL A 76 6.24 7.93 13.82
CA VAL A 76 5.27 8.28 14.88
C VAL A 76 4.03 8.94 14.27
N ALA A 77 4.21 9.79 13.26
CA ALA A 77 3.10 10.40 12.53
C ALA A 77 2.22 9.35 11.85
N GLU A 78 2.82 8.36 11.18
CA GLU A 78 2.11 7.25 10.54
C GLU A 78 1.31 6.40 11.54
N ALA A 79 1.91 6.04 12.69
CA ALA A 79 1.18 5.35 13.74
C ALA A 79 0.02 6.19 14.30
N THR A 80 0.24 7.49 14.48
CA THR A 80 -0.80 8.44 14.93
C THR A 80 -1.95 8.52 13.93
N ALA A 81 -1.64 8.60 12.64
CA ALA A 81 -2.63 8.69 11.57
C ALA A 81 -3.39 7.37 11.40
N SER A 82 -2.70 6.29 11.05
CA SER A 82 -3.31 5.08 10.52
C SER A 82 -3.75 4.10 11.61
N PHE A 83 -2.97 3.96 12.67
CA PHE A 83 -3.26 3.02 13.76
C PHE A 83 -4.17 3.63 14.83
N HIS A 84 -3.83 4.83 15.30
CA HIS A 84 -4.64 5.54 16.29
C HIS A 84 -5.82 6.31 15.68
N ARG A 85 -5.90 6.40 14.34
CA ARG A 85 -6.96 7.12 13.59
C ARG A 85 -7.06 8.60 13.96
N ARG A 86 -5.93 9.22 14.31
CA ARG A 86 -5.84 10.64 14.69
C ARG A 86 -5.21 11.46 13.56
N TRP A 87 -5.91 11.50 12.41
CA TRP A 87 -5.41 12.15 11.20
C TRP A 87 -4.96 13.60 11.43
N ALA A 88 -5.77 14.42 12.09
CA ALA A 88 -5.43 15.82 12.36
C ALA A 88 -4.20 15.99 13.27
N ALA A 89 -3.98 15.06 14.21
CA ALA A 89 -2.82 15.11 15.10
C ALA A 89 -1.53 14.64 14.41
N ALA A 90 -1.63 13.89 13.32
CA ALA A 90 -0.48 13.36 12.60
C ALA A 90 0.16 14.39 11.63
N GLU A 91 -0.63 15.28 11.03
CA GLU A 91 -0.12 16.29 10.09
C GLU A 91 1.05 17.14 10.64
N PRO A 92 0.96 17.76 11.83
CA PRO A 92 2.09 18.53 12.36
C PRO A 92 3.33 17.65 12.62
N LEU A 93 3.17 16.36 12.89
CA LEU A 93 4.29 15.44 13.07
C LEU A 93 4.97 15.15 11.72
N PHE A 94 4.20 14.95 10.64
CA PHE A 94 4.76 14.83 9.30
C PHE A 94 5.49 16.09 8.85
N ARG A 95 4.89 17.28 9.04
CA ARG A 95 5.56 18.55 8.71
C ARG A 95 6.85 18.71 9.49
N ARG A 96 6.85 18.37 10.78
CA ARG A 96 8.07 18.39 11.60
C ARG A 96 9.14 17.42 11.08
N ALA A 97 8.75 16.24 10.61
CA ALA A 97 9.70 15.30 10.01
C ALA A 97 10.42 15.91 8.79
N LEU A 98 9.69 16.62 7.93
CA LEU A 98 10.23 17.30 6.76
C LEU A 98 11.09 18.52 7.11
N GLU A 99 10.76 19.25 8.18
CA GLU A 99 11.61 20.33 8.70
C GLU A 99 12.93 19.82 9.28
N LEU A 100 12.92 18.64 9.91
CA LEU A 100 14.09 18.02 10.52
C LEU A 100 15.08 17.52 9.47
N ASP A 101 14.58 16.87 8.41
CA ASP A 101 15.40 16.45 7.27
C ASP A 101 14.62 16.57 5.94
N PRO A 102 14.75 17.69 5.22
CA PRO A 102 14.07 17.92 3.95
C PRO A 102 14.70 17.17 2.76
N ASN A 103 15.78 16.42 2.98
CA ASN A 103 16.45 15.64 1.94
C ASN A 103 16.32 14.13 2.15
N ASP A 104 15.65 13.68 3.21
CA ASP A 104 15.25 12.28 3.36
C ASP A 104 13.97 12.01 2.53
N PRO A 105 14.03 11.11 1.53
CA PRO A 105 12.86 10.79 0.72
C PRO A 105 11.74 10.04 1.47
N GLU A 106 12.04 9.35 2.57
CA GLU A 106 11.04 8.49 3.25
C GLU A 106 9.92 9.31 3.93
N PRO A 107 10.20 10.36 4.72
CA PRO A 107 9.17 11.26 5.23
C PRO A 107 8.26 11.86 4.14
N HIS A 108 8.82 12.27 3.00
CA HIS A 108 8.05 12.78 1.85
C HIS A 108 7.09 11.70 1.31
N GLN A 109 7.58 10.46 1.12
CA GLN A 109 6.74 9.34 0.69
C GLN A 109 5.62 9.04 1.68
N MET A 110 5.91 8.99 2.98
CA MET A 110 4.93 8.68 4.02
C MET A 110 3.87 9.78 4.11
N PHE A 111 4.28 11.06 4.07
CA PHE A 111 3.34 12.17 4.08
C PHE A 111 2.47 12.21 2.81
N GLY A 112 3.04 11.89 1.64
CA GLY A 112 2.26 11.74 0.41
C GLY A 112 1.18 10.64 0.49
N VAL A 113 1.46 9.51 1.15
CA VAL A 113 0.44 8.45 1.38
C VAL A 113 -0.64 8.91 2.35
N TYR A 114 -0.27 9.64 3.41
CA TYR A 114 -1.21 10.27 4.33
C TYR A 114 -2.13 11.25 3.60
N LEU A 115 -1.57 12.17 2.80
CA LEU A 115 -2.32 13.17 2.03
C LEU A 115 -3.25 12.52 1.00
N ARG A 116 -2.78 11.49 0.29
CA ARG A 116 -3.62 10.71 -0.64
C ARG A 116 -4.81 10.07 0.07
N THR A 117 -4.60 9.55 1.28
CA THR A 117 -5.67 8.93 2.09
C THR A 117 -6.74 9.96 2.47
N LEU A 118 -6.33 11.21 2.73
CA LEU A 118 -7.25 12.32 3.00
C LEU A 118 -7.84 12.99 1.73
N GLY A 119 -7.52 12.49 0.54
CA GLY A 119 -8.00 13.04 -0.73
C GLY A 119 -7.31 14.35 -1.16
N ARG A 120 -6.21 14.75 -0.49
CA ARG A 120 -5.41 15.94 -0.83
C ARG A 120 -4.39 15.60 -1.92
N PHE A 121 -4.88 15.34 -3.13
CA PHE A 121 -4.09 14.71 -4.18
C PHE A 121 -2.96 15.58 -4.74
N ASP A 122 -3.17 16.90 -4.88
CA ASP A 122 -2.13 17.80 -5.41
C ASP A 122 -0.94 17.90 -4.45
N GLU A 123 -1.22 18.03 -3.15
CA GLU A 123 -0.19 18.01 -2.11
C GLU A 123 0.49 16.63 -2.04
N ALA A 124 -0.28 15.54 -2.12
CA ALA A 124 0.26 14.18 -2.15
C ALA A 124 1.20 13.96 -3.35
N GLU A 125 0.88 14.51 -4.52
CA GLU A 125 1.72 14.45 -5.71
C GLU A 125 3.02 15.23 -5.51
N ALA A 126 2.96 16.44 -4.94
CA ALA A 126 4.14 17.26 -4.69
C ALA A 126 5.13 16.53 -3.77
N GLU A 127 4.66 15.98 -2.66
CA GLU A 127 5.49 15.22 -1.71
C GLU A 127 6.06 13.96 -2.36
N MET A 128 5.24 13.21 -3.11
CA MET A 128 5.71 11.99 -3.75
C MET A 128 6.70 12.25 -4.90
N ARG A 129 6.54 13.35 -5.64
CA ARG A 129 7.53 13.80 -6.63
C ARG A 129 8.85 14.14 -5.95
N ARG A 130 8.81 14.83 -4.80
CA ARG A 130 10.01 15.14 -4.03
C ARG A 130 10.75 13.87 -3.59
N ALA A 131 10.02 12.85 -3.12
CA ALA A 131 10.62 11.54 -2.81
C ALA A 131 11.28 10.88 -4.03
N VAL A 132 10.65 10.94 -5.22
CA VAL A 132 11.22 10.43 -6.48
C VAL A 132 12.44 11.23 -6.95
N GLU A 133 12.47 12.55 -6.73
CA GLU A 133 13.62 13.40 -7.08
C GLU A 133 14.83 13.11 -6.19
N LEU A 134 14.59 12.92 -4.88
CA LEU A 134 15.62 12.63 -3.89
C LEU A 134 16.23 11.23 -4.07
N ASP A 135 15.41 10.23 -4.42
CA ASP A 135 15.90 8.89 -4.79
C ASP A 135 15.11 8.30 -5.98
N PRO A 136 15.58 8.56 -7.21
CA PRO A 136 14.90 8.11 -8.43
C PRO A 136 15.00 6.61 -8.70
N LEU A 137 15.89 5.90 -7.99
CA LEU A 137 16.09 4.45 -8.16
C LEU A 137 15.21 3.64 -7.20
N THR A 138 14.60 4.28 -6.20
CA THR A 138 13.60 3.64 -5.35
C THR A 138 12.27 3.47 -6.09
N ARG A 139 12.15 2.27 -6.64
CA ARG A 139 11.01 1.75 -7.43
C ARG A 139 9.67 1.91 -6.71
N HIS A 140 9.69 1.83 -5.38
CA HIS A 140 8.50 2.01 -4.55
C HIS A 140 7.90 3.41 -4.68
N PHE A 141 8.72 4.46 -4.83
CA PHE A 141 8.24 5.84 -4.95
C PHE A 141 7.51 6.08 -6.26
N SER A 142 8.00 5.53 -7.37
CA SER A 142 7.28 5.57 -8.65
C SER A 142 5.93 4.84 -8.57
N TYR A 143 5.86 3.68 -7.88
CA TYR A 143 4.59 2.99 -7.65
C TYR A 143 3.60 3.83 -6.83
N GLN A 144 4.04 4.43 -5.72
CA GLN A 144 3.16 5.24 -4.89
C GLN A 144 2.72 6.53 -5.61
N LEU A 145 3.58 7.15 -6.41
CA LEU A 145 3.20 8.29 -7.26
C LEU A 145 2.12 7.90 -8.27
N GLY A 146 2.27 6.73 -8.91
CA GLY A 146 1.24 6.18 -9.78
C GLY A 146 -0.10 6.01 -9.06
N ARG A 147 -0.10 5.54 -7.81
CA ARG A 147 -1.33 5.43 -6.99
C ARG A 147 -1.95 6.78 -6.65
N VAL A 148 -1.15 7.79 -6.34
CA VAL A 148 -1.64 9.17 -6.13
C VAL A 148 -2.34 9.66 -7.40
N LEU A 149 -1.68 9.56 -8.55
CA LEU A 149 -2.21 10.01 -9.85
C LEU A 149 -3.48 9.24 -10.24
N ALA A 150 -3.53 7.93 -10.00
CA ALA A 150 -4.72 7.13 -10.26
C ALA A 150 -5.91 7.59 -9.39
N CYS A 151 -5.68 7.86 -8.09
CA CYS A 151 -6.73 8.39 -7.21
C CYS A 151 -7.14 9.82 -7.58
N ALA A 152 -6.23 10.63 -8.13
CA ALA A 152 -6.49 11.96 -8.66
C ALA A 152 -7.26 11.97 -9.99
N GLY A 153 -7.63 10.80 -10.53
CA GLY A 153 -8.33 10.70 -11.82
C GLY A 153 -7.44 10.95 -13.03
N ARG A 154 -6.12 10.75 -12.90
CA ARG A 154 -5.10 10.94 -13.95
C ARG A 154 -4.47 9.60 -14.38
N PRO A 155 -5.24 8.70 -15.00
CA PRO A 155 -4.77 7.34 -15.29
C PRO A 155 -3.64 7.28 -16.32
N ALA A 156 -3.58 8.21 -17.28
CA ALA A 156 -2.48 8.27 -18.25
C ALA A 156 -1.13 8.52 -17.54
N ASP A 157 -1.08 9.49 -16.64
CA ASP A 157 0.12 9.79 -15.86
C ASP A 157 0.46 8.65 -14.89
N ALA A 158 -0.56 8.02 -14.29
CA ALA A 158 -0.38 6.86 -13.43
C ALA A 158 0.28 5.69 -14.19
N ALA A 159 -0.17 5.41 -15.41
CA ALA A 159 0.40 4.37 -16.26
C ALA A 159 1.89 4.59 -16.53
N VAL A 160 2.31 5.84 -16.78
CA VAL A 160 3.73 6.20 -16.94
C VAL A 160 4.55 5.84 -15.70
N GLN A 161 4.03 6.14 -14.51
CA GLN A 161 4.75 5.87 -13.26
C GLN A 161 4.81 4.38 -12.92
N PHE A 162 3.74 3.62 -13.17
CA PHE A 162 3.75 2.16 -13.03
C PHE A 162 4.72 1.52 -14.02
N ALA A 163 4.75 1.98 -15.27
CA ALA A 163 5.71 1.51 -16.27
C ALA A 163 7.17 1.84 -15.86
N LYS A 164 7.43 3.04 -15.32
CA LYS A 164 8.75 3.41 -14.78
C LYS A 164 9.17 2.49 -13.64
N GLN A 165 8.26 2.17 -12.72
CA GLN A 165 8.54 1.19 -11.67
C GLN A 165 8.90 -0.18 -12.27
N LEU A 166 8.14 -0.65 -13.25
CA LEU A 166 8.35 -1.96 -13.88
C LEU A 166 9.64 -2.01 -14.71
N ALA A 167 10.11 -0.88 -15.23
CA ALA A 167 11.43 -0.77 -15.86
C ALA A 167 12.58 -0.97 -14.86
N LEU A 168 12.38 -0.59 -13.59
CA LEU A 168 13.35 -0.79 -12.51
C LEU A 168 13.20 -2.15 -11.78
N ASP A 169 11.98 -2.69 -11.67
CA ASP A 169 11.69 -4.06 -11.22
C ASP A 169 10.62 -4.67 -12.12
N SER A 170 11.03 -5.52 -13.05
CA SER A 170 10.06 -6.23 -13.87
C SER A 170 9.22 -7.21 -13.05
N ILE A 171 9.60 -7.55 -11.81
CA ILE A 171 8.90 -8.49 -10.95
C ILE A 171 8.20 -7.76 -9.79
N TYR A 172 7.10 -7.08 -10.10
CA TYR A 172 6.24 -6.45 -9.10
C TYR A 172 4.76 -6.62 -9.49
N PRO A 173 4.13 -7.74 -9.10
CA PRO A 173 2.76 -8.05 -9.51
C PRO A 173 1.72 -6.95 -9.24
N PRO A 174 1.77 -6.21 -8.10
CA PRO A 174 0.84 -5.11 -7.87
C PRO A 174 0.91 -4.01 -8.95
N ALA A 175 2.09 -3.66 -9.46
CA ALA A 175 2.20 -2.64 -10.50
C ALA A 175 1.65 -3.11 -11.85
N HIS A 176 1.80 -4.38 -12.19
CA HIS A 176 1.15 -4.95 -13.39
C HIS A 176 -0.39 -4.81 -13.31
N TYR A 177 -0.98 -5.06 -12.14
CA TYR A 177 -2.43 -4.90 -11.95
C TYR A 177 -2.87 -3.43 -12.01
N GLU A 178 -2.15 -2.53 -11.35
CA GLU A 178 -2.46 -1.09 -11.39
C GLU A 178 -2.24 -0.47 -12.78
N LEU A 179 -1.21 -0.89 -13.49
CA LEU A 179 -0.98 -0.52 -14.89
C LEU A 179 -2.11 -1.03 -15.78
N ALA A 180 -2.57 -2.27 -15.60
CA ALA A 180 -3.71 -2.80 -16.34
C ALA A 180 -4.99 -1.98 -16.12
N LYS A 181 -5.25 -1.55 -14.88
CA LYS A 181 -6.37 -0.65 -14.55
C LYS A 181 -6.24 0.70 -15.26
N ALA A 182 -5.06 1.30 -15.17
CA ALA A 182 -4.78 2.59 -15.79
C ALA A 182 -4.93 2.54 -17.32
N LEU A 183 -4.44 1.49 -17.98
CA LEU A 183 -4.60 1.25 -19.42
C LEU A 183 -6.06 1.04 -19.81
N ALA A 184 -6.80 0.21 -19.08
CA ALA A 184 -8.21 -0.05 -19.36
C ALA A 184 -9.08 1.20 -19.21
N SER A 185 -8.76 2.09 -18.27
CA SER A 185 -9.47 3.37 -18.12
C SER A 185 -9.21 4.35 -19.28
N GLN A 186 -8.16 4.12 -20.06
CA GLN A 186 -7.85 4.84 -21.30
C GLN A 186 -8.43 4.12 -22.54
N GLY A 187 -9.13 2.99 -22.37
CA GLY A 187 -9.67 2.19 -23.46
C GLY A 187 -8.68 1.18 -24.07
N ASP A 188 -7.44 1.12 -23.59
CA ASP A 188 -6.44 0.14 -24.05
C ASP A 188 -6.60 -1.19 -23.31
N TYR A 189 -7.66 -1.92 -23.68
CA TYR A 189 -8.02 -3.19 -23.05
C TYR A 189 -7.07 -4.32 -23.40
N ASP A 190 -6.45 -4.31 -24.59
CA ASP A 190 -5.56 -5.37 -25.03
C ASP A 190 -4.23 -5.32 -24.27
N SER A 191 -3.65 -4.12 -24.12
CA SER A 191 -2.47 -3.96 -23.24
C SER A 191 -2.82 -4.26 -21.79
N ALA A 192 -4.01 -3.86 -21.32
CA ALA A 192 -4.46 -4.17 -19.97
C ALA A 192 -4.56 -5.69 -19.71
N LEU A 193 -5.09 -6.48 -20.65
CA LEU A 193 -5.17 -7.93 -20.55
C LEU A 193 -3.77 -8.59 -20.51
N ASN A 194 -2.82 -8.06 -21.29
CA ASN A 194 -1.43 -8.51 -21.26
C ASN A 194 -0.79 -8.24 -19.89
N GLU A 195 -0.99 -7.06 -19.31
CA GLU A 195 -0.46 -6.72 -18.00
C GLU A 195 -1.12 -7.54 -16.87
N LEU A 196 -2.44 -7.80 -16.92
CA LEU A 196 -3.08 -8.76 -16.00
C LEU A 196 -2.45 -10.15 -16.09
N THR A 197 -2.15 -10.62 -17.30
CA THR A 197 -1.50 -11.92 -17.51
C THR A 197 -0.09 -11.97 -16.92
N ARG A 198 0.71 -10.90 -17.11
CA ARG A 198 2.06 -10.78 -16.55
C ARG A 198 2.04 -10.77 -15.02
N GLY A 199 1.16 -9.98 -14.42
CA GLY A 199 0.97 -9.93 -12.97
C GLY A 199 0.54 -11.28 -12.39
N ALA A 200 -0.46 -11.93 -12.99
CA ALA A 200 -0.95 -13.24 -12.55
C ALA A 200 0.16 -14.31 -12.59
N ARG A 201 0.95 -14.35 -13.67
CA ARG A 201 2.07 -15.28 -13.82
C ARG A 201 3.11 -15.11 -12.70
N GLN A 202 3.40 -13.88 -12.29
CA GLN A 202 4.36 -13.63 -11.20
C GLN A 202 3.84 -14.02 -9.82
N TRP A 203 2.51 -14.08 -9.64
CA TRP A 203 1.87 -14.71 -8.47
C TRP A 203 1.74 -16.24 -8.58
N GLY A 204 2.37 -16.86 -9.60
CA GLY A 204 2.37 -18.31 -9.81
C GLY A 204 1.18 -18.82 -10.62
N ASP A 205 0.30 -17.95 -11.09
CA ASP A 205 -0.87 -18.32 -11.88
C ASP A 205 -0.54 -18.39 -13.38
N THR A 206 0.11 -19.48 -13.77
CA THR A 206 0.55 -19.71 -15.16
C THR A 206 -0.59 -20.10 -16.10
N THR A 207 -1.79 -20.40 -15.57
CA THR A 207 -2.94 -20.80 -16.38
C THR A 207 -3.84 -19.62 -16.75
N PHE A 208 -3.84 -18.54 -15.97
CA PHE A 208 -4.69 -17.36 -16.20
C PHE A 208 -4.61 -16.82 -17.63
N GLY A 209 -3.39 -16.59 -18.15
CA GLY A 209 -3.19 -16.12 -19.53
C GLY A 209 -3.74 -17.06 -20.61
N ARG A 210 -3.79 -18.37 -20.34
CA ARG A 210 -4.41 -19.35 -21.25
C ARG A 210 -5.93 -19.26 -21.19
N LEU A 211 -6.50 -19.06 -20.00
CA LEU A 211 -7.94 -18.99 -19.78
C LEU A 211 -8.58 -17.74 -20.38
N ILE A 212 -7.88 -16.61 -20.35
CA ILE A 212 -8.38 -15.37 -20.95
C ILE A 212 -8.03 -15.23 -22.44
N ARG A 213 -7.40 -16.24 -23.05
CA ARG A 213 -6.99 -16.19 -24.45
C ARG A 213 -8.20 -15.92 -25.36
N GLY A 214 -8.09 -14.90 -26.21
CA GLY A 214 -9.18 -14.48 -27.10
C GLY A 214 -10.13 -13.43 -26.49
N SER A 215 -9.97 -13.10 -25.20
CA SER A 215 -10.64 -11.92 -24.61
C SER A 215 -10.17 -10.66 -25.32
N ARG A 216 -11.10 -9.78 -25.68
CA ARG A 216 -10.82 -8.49 -26.33
C ARG A 216 -11.78 -7.42 -25.85
N GLY A 217 -11.32 -6.17 -25.95
CA GLY A 217 -12.12 -4.99 -25.62
C GLY A 217 -12.62 -4.97 -24.17
N SER A 218 -13.56 -4.07 -23.89
CA SER A 218 -14.06 -3.86 -22.54
C SER A 218 -14.71 -5.10 -21.93
N ALA A 219 -15.48 -5.87 -22.70
CA ALA A 219 -16.17 -7.06 -22.20
C ALA A 219 -15.18 -8.17 -21.82
N GLY A 220 -14.17 -8.41 -22.67
CA GLY A 220 -13.11 -9.38 -22.39
C GLY A 220 -12.28 -8.98 -21.18
N TYR A 221 -11.93 -7.70 -21.04
CA TYR A 221 -11.25 -7.19 -19.85
C TYR A 221 -12.06 -7.37 -18.58
N SER A 222 -13.35 -7.03 -18.58
CA SER A 222 -14.24 -7.23 -17.43
C SER A 222 -14.34 -8.71 -17.05
N ALA A 223 -14.52 -9.61 -18.01
CA ALA A 223 -14.54 -11.05 -17.76
C ALA A 223 -13.21 -11.56 -17.17
N ALA A 224 -12.07 -11.09 -17.70
CA ALA A 224 -10.75 -11.42 -17.18
C ALA A 224 -10.55 -10.94 -15.73
N ARG A 225 -11.07 -9.76 -15.37
CA ARG A 225 -11.03 -9.27 -13.99
C ARG A 225 -11.85 -10.14 -13.04
N LEU A 226 -13.05 -10.55 -13.43
CA LEU A 226 -13.90 -11.44 -12.64
C LEU A 226 -13.23 -12.81 -12.41
N LEU A 227 -12.70 -13.41 -13.48
CA LEU A 227 -11.92 -14.64 -13.37
C LEU A 227 -10.70 -14.45 -12.46
N GLY A 228 -9.99 -13.33 -12.62
CA GLY A 228 -8.84 -12.97 -11.80
C GLY A 228 -9.18 -12.88 -10.32
N ALA A 229 -10.32 -12.28 -9.98
CA ALA A 229 -10.81 -12.16 -8.60
C ALA A 229 -11.14 -13.52 -7.98
N SER A 230 -11.85 -14.40 -8.70
CA SER A 230 -12.12 -15.77 -8.24
C SER A 230 -10.84 -16.55 -7.95
N ARG A 231 -9.85 -16.46 -8.84
CA ARG A 231 -8.55 -17.13 -8.67
C ARG A 231 -7.71 -16.48 -7.56
N SER A 232 -7.84 -15.17 -7.37
CA SER A 232 -7.23 -14.45 -6.25
C SER A 232 -7.77 -14.97 -4.93
N LEU A 233 -9.10 -15.16 -4.80
CA LEU A 233 -9.73 -15.74 -3.61
C LEU A 233 -9.20 -17.16 -3.30
N GLU A 234 -9.04 -18.02 -4.30
CA GLU A 234 -8.43 -19.35 -4.11
C GLU A 234 -7.03 -19.24 -3.51
N ARG A 235 -6.18 -18.35 -4.06
CA ARG A 235 -4.83 -18.11 -3.54
C ARG A 235 -4.84 -17.53 -2.13
N LEU A 236 -5.73 -16.58 -1.85
CA LEU A 236 -5.85 -15.96 -0.52
C LEU A 236 -6.30 -16.99 0.53
N ARG A 237 -7.24 -17.88 0.19
CA ARG A 237 -7.66 -18.99 1.08
C ARG A 237 -6.49 -19.94 1.36
N ALA A 238 -5.79 -20.40 0.31
CA ALA A 238 -4.62 -21.26 0.47
C ALA A 238 -3.49 -20.60 1.28
N ARG A 239 -3.32 -19.27 1.14
CA ARG A 239 -2.37 -18.51 1.97
C ARG A 239 -2.81 -18.44 3.43
N ALA A 240 -4.10 -18.21 3.68
CA ALA A 240 -4.66 -18.09 5.02
C ALA A 240 -4.52 -19.38 5.85
N GLU A 241 -4.41 -20.54 5.21
CA GLU A 241 -4.08 -21.81 5.89
C GLU A 241 -2.65 -21.83 6.48
N ARG A 242 -1.74 -20.98 5.98
CA ARG A 242 -0.31 -21.01 6.31
C ARG A 242 0.17 -19.74 7.01
N GLY A 243 -0.69 -18.74 7.18
CA GLY A 243 -0.31 -17.48 7.79
C GLY A 243 -1.38 -16.41 7.69
N PHE A 244 -1.04 -15.21 8.14
CA PHE A 244 -1.97 -14.10 8.20
C PHE A 244 -2.32 -13.55 6.81
N VAL A 245 -3.62 -13.28 6.62
CA VAL A 245 -4.18 -12.54 5.49
C VAL A 245 -5.25 -11.61 6.04
N PRO A 246 -5.17 -10.29 5.78
CA PRO A 246 -6.16 -9.36 6.29
C PRO A 246 -7.53 -9.58 5.64
N PRO A 247 -8.64 -9.45 6.38
CA PRO A 247 -10.00 -9.58 5.83
C PRO A 247 -10.25 -8.64 4.63
N ALA A 248 -9.65 -7.46 4.63
CA ALA A 248 -9.76 -6.48 3.54
C ALA A 248 -9.27 -7.02 2.18
N ALA A 249 -8.30 -7.94 2.16
CA ALA A 249 -7.83 -8.56 0.93
C ALA A 249 -8.94 -9.40 0.27
N PHE A 250 -9.69 -10.17 1.06
CA PHE A 250 -10.86 -10.92 0.57
C PHE A 250 -12.00 -9.98 0.18
N ALA A 251 -12.24 -8.95 0.99
CA ALA A 251 -13.30 -7.98 0.75
C ALA A 251 -13.18 -7.36 -0.65
N ARG A 252 -11.98 -6.95 -1.04
CA ARG A 252 -11.69 -6.37 -2.36
C ARG A 252 -12.09 -7.30 -3.51
N GLU A 253 -11.77 -8.59 -3.42
CA GLU A 253 -12.12 -9.55 -4.47
C GLU A 253 -13.64 -9.80 -4.51
N TYR A 254 -14.30 -9.85 -3.35
CA TYR A 254 -15.77 -9.96 -3.29
C TYR A 254 -16.50 -8.74 -3.88
N ILE A 255 -15.94 -7.53 -3.78
CA ILE A 255 -16.51 -6.35 -4.48
C ILE A 255 -16.51 -6.58 -5.99
N LEU A 256 -15.38 -7.07 -6.54
CA LEU A 256 -15.27 -7.33 -7.97
C LEU A 256 -16.27 -8.38 -8.44
N LEU A 257 -16.54 -9.39 -7.61
CA LEU A 257 -17.51 -10.45 -7.89
C LEU A 257 -18.98 -10.05 -7.62
N GLY A 258 -19.24 -8.80 -7.21
CA GLY A 258 -20.59 -8.33 -6.89
C GLY A 258 -21.16 -8.85 -5.57
N GLN A 259 -20.34 -9.51 -4.74
CA GLN A 259 -20.71 -10.08 -3.45
C GLN A 259 -20.62 -9.02 -2.35
N ARG A 260 -21.58 -8.09 -2.39
CA ARG A 260 -21.59 -6.87 -1.58
C ARG A 260 -21.72 -7.13 -0.09
N GLU A 261 -22.55 -8.09 0.32
CA GLU A 261 -22.78 -8.38 1.74
C GLU A 261 -21.54 -8.99 2.40
N GLU A 262 -20.93 -9.98 1.75
CA GLU A 262 -19.69 -10.62 2.18
C GLU A 262 -18.55 -9.60 2.23
N SER A 263 -18.44 -8.75 1.21
CA SER A 263 -17.45 -7.67 1.21
C SER A 263 -17.65 -6.71 2.39
N MET A 264 -18.86 -6.20 2.59
CA MET A 264 -19.14 -5.26 3.69
C MET A 264 -18.85 -5.87 5.06
N ALA A 265 -19.20 -7.14 5.28
CA ALA A 265 -18.89 -7.85 6.52
C ALA A 265 -17.37 -7.94 6.76
N LEU A 266 -16.59 -8.24 5.72
CA LEU A 266 -15.13 -8.32 5.81
C LEU A 266 -14.47 -6.96 5.98
N LEU A 267 -15.00 -5.89 5.38
CA LEU A 267 -14.52 -4.52 5.63
C LEU A 267 -14.77 -4.08 7.07
N GLN A 268 -15.95 -4.40 7.62
CA GLN A 268 -16.25 -4.14 9.03
C GLN A 268 -15.29 -4.91 9.94
N ARG A 269 -15.05 -6.20 9.65
CA ARG A 269 -14.08 -7.01 10.38
C ARG A 269 -12.65 -6.45 10.28
N ALA A 270 -12.21 -6.02 9.11
CA ALA A 270 -10.89 -5.41 8.93
C ALA A 270 -10.75 -4.12 9.76
N PHE A 271 -11.81 -3.30 9.80
CA PHE A 271 -11.85 -2.12 10.66
C PHE A 271 -11.76 -2.50 12.15
N ASP A 272 -12.57 -3.45 12.58
CA ASP A 272 -12.58 -3.90 13.97
C ASP A 272 -11.24 -4.51 14.36
N GLU A 273 -10.58 -5.25 13.47
CA GLU A 273 -9.22 -5.79 13.64
C GLU A 273 -8.13 -4.72 13.51
N GLY A 274 -8.45 -3.47 13.20
CA GLY A 274 -7.47 -2.37 13.13
C GLY A 274 -6.50 -2.48 11.94
N ASP A 275 -6.97 -2.98 10.80
CA ASP A 275 -6.18 -3.00 9.56
C ASP A 275 -5.91 -1.57 9.06
N VAL A 276 -4.70 -1.09 9.33
CA VAL A 276 -4.19 0.22 8.93
C VAL A 276 -4.23 0.48 7.41
N ASN A 277 -4.17 -0.57 6.57
CA ASN A 277 -4.20 -0.40 5.12
C ASN A 277 -5.61 -0.09 4.59
N LEU A 278 -6.63 -0.38 5.39
CA LEU A 278 -8.03 -0.21 5.01
C LEU A 278 -8.34 1.24 4.65
N ALA A 279 -7.82 2.20 5.42
CA ALA A 279 -8.12 3.63 5.25
C ALA A 279 -7.74 4.11 3.86
N ALA A 280 -6.51 3.80 3.46
CA ALA A 280 -5.97 4.19 2.17
C ALA A 280 -6.69 3.53 0.99
N ALA A 281 -7.28 2.34 1.20
CA ALA A 281 -8.03 1.60 0.19
C ALA A 281 -9.45 2.18 0.01
N VAL A 282 -10.20 2.34 1.09
CA VAL A 282 -11.61 2.78 1.04
C VAL A 282 -11.79 4.27 0.71
N SER A 283 -10.72 5.06 0.79
CA SER A 283 -10.74 6.51 0.54
C SER A 283 -10.89 6.86 -0.94
N CYS A 284 -10.02 6.33 -1.79
CA CYS A 284 -9.91 6.78 -3.18
C CYS A 284 -9.83 5.67 -4.22
N GLU A 285 -9.62 4.40 -3.82
CA GLU A 285 -9.45 3.33 -4.82
C GLU A 285 -10.76 3.09 -5.61
N PRO A 286 -10.69 3.06 -6.95
CA PRO A 286 -11.88 2.88 -7.80
C PRO A 286 -12.64 1.58 -7.55
N GLU A 287 -11.96 0.52 -7.08
CA GLU A 287 -12.57 -0.77 -6.77
C GLU A 287 -13.70 -0.66 -5.74
N TYR A 288 -13.67 0.34 -4.85
CA TYR A 288 -14.68 0.54 -3.82
C TYR A 288 -15.85 1.41 -4.29
N ALA A 289 -15.82 1.93 -5.52
CA ALA A 289 -16.91 2.74 -6.07
C ALA A 289 -18.30 2.10 -5.94
N PRO A 290 -18.49 0.78 -6.19
CA PRO A 290 -19.79 0.12 -6.02
C PRO A 290 -20.36 0.20 -4.59
N LEU A 291 -19.51 0.41 -3.57
CA LEU A 291 -19.93 0.49 -2.17
C LEU A 291 -20.19 1.93 -1.70
N ARG A 292 -19.80 2.96 -2.45
CA ARG A 292 -19.88 4.38 -2.00
C ARG A 292 -21.31 4.84 -1.68
N ALA A 293 -22.32 4.26 -2.32
CA ALA A 293 -23.73 4.55 -2.04
C ALA A 293 -24.27 3.80 -0.81
N ASP A 294 -23.58 2.77 -0.30
CA ASP A 294 -24.00 2.02 0.87
C ASP A 294 -23.93 2.88 2.15
N PRO A 295 -25.03 3.04 2.91
CA PRO A 295 -24.99 3.75 4.19
C PRO A 295 -23.97 3.15 5.18
N ARG A 296 -23.78 1.83 5.19
CA ARG A 296 -22.82 1.14 6.07
C ARG A 296 -21.38 1.46 5.68
N PHE A 297 -21.10 1.57 4.38
CA PHE A 297 -19.77 1.97 3.90
C PHE A 297 -19.45 3.42 4.23
N ARG A 298 -20.44 4.32 4.11
CA ARG A 298 -20.29 5.72 4.54
C ARG A 298 -20.05 5.83 6.05
N ASP A 299 -20.78 5.07 6.85
CA ASP A 299 -20.55 5.02 8.30
C ASP A 299 -19.17 4.46 8.66
N LEU A 300 -18.74 3.39 7.98
CA LEU A 300 -17.40 2.82 8.15
C LEU A 300 -16.31 3.88 7.92
N ARG A 301 -16.38 4.61 6.80
CA ARG A 301 -15.44 5.70 6.49
C ARG A 301 -15.46 6.81 7.54
N ARG A 302 -16.65 7.23 7.98
CA ARG A 302 -16.82 8.23 9.04
C ARG A 302 -16.15 7.78 10.34
N ARG A 303 -16.35 6.51 10.75
CA ARG A 303 -15.70 5.92 11.94
C ARG A 303 -14.19 5.78 11.80
N MET A 304 -13.68 5.77 10.57
CA MET A 304 -12.25 5.83 10.27
C MET A 304 -11.69 7.24 10.27
N GLY A 305 -12.53 8.29 10.30
CA GLY A 305 -12.11 9.69 10.21
C GLY A 305 -11.85 10.16 8.77
N LEU A 306 -12.54 9.55 7.79
CA LEU A 306 -12.43 9.79 6.34
C LEU A 306 -13.73 10.32 5.72
#